data_AF-U9U5G0-F1
#
_entry.id   AF-U9U5G0-F1
#
_cell.length_a   1.000
_cell.length_b   1.000
_cell.length_c   1.000
_cell.angle_alpha   90.00
_cell.angle_beta   90.00
_cell.angle_gamma   90.00
#
_symmetry.space_group_name_H-M   'P 1'
#
loop_
_entity.id
_entity.type
_entity.pdbx_description
1 polymer ?
#
loop_
_entity_poly.entity_id
_entity_poly.type
_entity_poly.pdbx_seq_one_letter_code
_entity_poly.pdbx_strand_id
1 'polypeptide(L)' 'MVKTKELSNFERGRIIGLHEAGDSEKTISRKTGYEKTTIHNIITKYHKTGALTVAL' A
#
# COMPACT_ATOMS: atom_id res chain seq x y z
N MET A 1 -13.08 -2.76 19.51
CA MET A 1 -11.93 -2.51 18.61
C MET A 1 -12.04 -3.43 17.41
N VAL A 2 -12.28 -2.90 16.22
CA VAL A 2 -12.19 -3.68 14.98
C VAL A 2 -10.72 -4.05 14.82
N LYS A 3 -10.41 -5.35 14.76
CA LYS A 3 -9.05 -5.81 14.42
C LYS A 3 -8.71 -5.25 13.04
N THR A 4 -7.75 -4.33 12.98
CA THR A 4 -7.17 -3.87 11.72
C THR A 4 -6.54 -5.09 11.08
N LYS A 5 -7.16 -5.63 10.02
CA LYS A 5 -6.58 -6.73 9.25
C LYS A 5 -5.28 -6.21 8.65
N GLU A 6 -4.14 -6.76 9.07
CA GLU A 6 -2.87 -6.43 8.44
C GLU A 6 -2.93 -6.83 6.96
N LEU A 7 -2.53 -5.91 6.08
CA LEU A 7 -2.42 -6.20 4.66
C LEU A 7 -1.31 -7.22 4.43
N SER A 8 -1.63 -8.26 3.66
CA SER A 8 -0.69 -9.25 3.16
C SER A 8 0.36 -8.62 2.24
N ASN A 9 1.49 -9.32 2.04
CA ASN A 9 2.52 -8.89 1.10
C ASN A 9 1.98 -8.76 -0.33
N PHE A 10 1.01 -9.59 -0.72
CA PHE A 10 0.36 -9.48 -2.03
C PHE A 10 -0.44 -8.18 -2.15
N GLU A 11 -1.24 -7.83 -1.14
CA GLU A 11 -2.02 -6.59 -1.15
C GLU A 11 -1.10 -5.35 -1.16
N ARG A 12 -0.01 -5.37 -0.39
CA ARG A 12 1.01 -4.30 -0.41
C ARG A 12 1.71 -4.20 -1.76
N GLY A 13 2.10 -5.33 -2.34
CA GLY A 13 2.72 -5.39 -3.67
C GLY A 13 1.80 -4.84 -4.76
N ARG A 14 0.49 -5.15 -4.69
CA ARG A 14 -0.50 -4.59 -5.61
C ARG A 14 -0.60 -3.06 -5.50
N ILE A 15 -0.59 -2.51 -4.29
CA ILE A 15 -0.61 -1.05 -4.07
C ILE A 15 0.64 -0.39 -4.69
N ILE A 16 1.82 -0.96 -4.44
CA ILE A 16 3.08 -0.40 -4.93
C ILE A 16 3.17 -0.51 -6.45
N GLY A 17 2.76 -1.64 -7.04
CA GLY A 17 2.71 -1.79 -8.49
C GLY A 17 1.79 -0.77 -9.19
N LEU A 18 0.65 -0.43 -8.59
CA LEU A 18 -0.22 0.63 -9.12
C LEU A 18 0.44 2.02 -9.01
N HIS A 19 1.16 2.28 -7.92
CA HIS A 19 1.90 3.53 -7.74
C HIS A 19 3.01 3.69 -8.78
N GLU A 20 3.83 2.67 -8.99
CA GLU A 20 4.89 2.64 -10.00
C GLU A 20 4.34 2.76 -11.44
N ALA A 21 3.11 2.29 -11.67
CA ALA A 21 2.40 2.49 -12.93
C ALA A 21 1.86 3.92 -13.13
N GLY A 22 2.09 4.83 -12.19
CA GLY A 22 1.69 6.24 -12.25
C GLY A 22 0.31 6.57 -11.66
N ASP A 23 -0.38 5.61 -11.02
CA ASP A 23 -1.64 5.91 -10.35
C ASP A 23 -1.42 6.80 -9.12
N SER A 24 -2.25 7.83 -8.98
CA SER A 24 -2.31 8.64 -7.76
C SER A 24 -2.90 7.84 -6.59
N GLU A 25 -2.52 8.14 -5.35
CA GLU A 25 -3.06 7.47 -4.14
C GLU A 25 -4.59 7.46 -4.10
N LYS A 26 -5.24 8.53 -4.59
CA LYS A 26 -6.71 8.61 -4.70
C LYS A 26 -7.27 7.57 -5.67
N THR A 27 -6.60 7.35 -6.79
CA THR A 27 -6.97 6.35 -7.79
C THR A 27 -6.75 4.95 -7.26
N ILE A 28 -5.61 4.71 -6.59
CA ILE A 28 -5.30 3.44 -5.93
C ILE A 28 -6.36 3.11 -4.87
N SER A 29 -6.77 4.09 -4.06
CA SER A 29 -7.84 3.93 -3.07
C SER A 29 -9.14 3.47 -3.71
N ARG A 30 -9.54 4.08 -4.83
CA ARG A 30 -10.72 3.66 -5.59
C ARG A 30 -10.58 2.25 -6.20
N LYS A 31 -9.40 1.87 -6.68
CA LYS A 31 -9.13 0.57 -7.31
C LYS A 31 -9.02 -0.59 -6.29
N THR A 32 -8.59 -0.29 -5.08
CA THR A 32 -8.25 -1.31 -4.06
C THR A 32 -9.24 -1.35 -2.89
N GLY A 33 -9.99 -0.27 -2.67
CA GLY A 33 -10.88 -0.11 -1.52
C GLY A 33 -10.17 0.26 -0.22
N TYR A 34 -8.84 0.39 -0.21
CA TYR A 34 -8.11 0.81 0.99
C TYR A 34 -8.18 2.32 1.19
N GLU A 35 -8.12 2.72 2.46
CA GLU A 35 -8.02 4.12 2.83
C GLU A 35 -6.73 4.75 2.28
N LYS A 36 -6.82 6.02 1.88
CA LYS A 36 -5.69 6.77 1.36
C LYS A 36 -4.52 6.80 2.34
N THR A 37 -4.80 6.91 3.64
CA THR A 37 -3.80 6.89 4.73
C THR A 37 -3.01 5.58 4.75
N THR A 38 -3.68 4.43 4.59
CA THR A 38 -3.03 3.11 4.49
C THR A 38 -2.12 3.05 3.27
N ILE A 39 -2.61 3.50 2.12
CA ILE A 39 -1.84 3.52 0.86
C ILE A 39 -0.60 4.41 1.00
N HIS A 40 -0.77 5.62 1.54
CA HIS A 40 0.30 6.57 1.78
C HIS A 40 1.41 5.98 2.67
N ASN A 41 1.03 5.28 3.75
CA ASN A 41 1.99 4.64 4.65
C ASN A 41 2.78 3.53 3.96
N ILE A 42 2.13 2.73 3.09
CA ILE A 42 2.78 1.65 2.35
C ILE A 42 3.80 2.22 1.34
N ILE A 43 3.40 3.22 0.55
CA ILE A 43 4.27 3.88 -0.43
C ILE A 43 5.44 4.57 0.27
N THR A 44 5.17 5.31 1.34
CA THR A 44 6.22 5.99 2.12
C THR A 44 7.22 4.99 2.72
N LYS A 45 6.74 3.86 3.23
CA LYS A 45 7.62 2.81 3.76
C LYS A 45 8.47 2.21 2.64
N TYR A 46 7.86 1.90 1.49
CA TYR A 46 8.56 1.39 0.31
C TYR A 46 9.65 2.35 -0.18
N HIS A 47 9.39 3.66 -0.28
CA HIS A 47 10.41 4.64 -0.68
C HIS A 47 11.57 4.75 0.33
N LYS A 48 11.30 4.55 1.63
CA LYS A 48 12.33 4.59 2.67
C LYS A 48 13.22 3.35 2.69
N THR A 49 12.64 2.17 2.46
CA THR A 49 13.36 0.89 2.61
C THR A 49 13.80 0.27 1.30
N GLY A 50 13.23 0.70 0.17
CA GLY A 50 13.35 0.01 -1.12
C GLY A 50 12.73 -1.39 -1.13
N ALA A 51 12.07 -1.80 -0.04
CA ALA A 51 11.61 -3.15 0.18
C ALA A 51 10.08 -3.23 0.09
N LEU A 52 9.60 -4.09 -0.80
CA LEU A 52 8.19 -4.44 -0.95
C LEU A 52 7.65 -5.24 0.25
N THR A 53 8.55 -5.82 1.05
CA THR A 53 8.24 -6.66 2.20
C THR A 53 8.82 -6.04 3.47
N VAL A 54 7.98 -5.88 4.48
CA VAL A 54 8.46 -5.76 5.87
C VAL A 54 8.65 -7.20 6.31
N ALA A 55 9.89 -7.70 6.33
CA ALA A 55 10.17 -8.86 7.15
C ALA A 55 9.77 -8.47 8.58
N LEU A 56 8.82 -9.22 9.14
CA LEU A 56 8.41 -9.13 10.54
C LEU A 56 9.62 -9.31 11.45
#